data_AF-A0A9E1B8W5-F1
#
_entry.id   AF-A0A9E1B8W5-F1
#
_cell.length_a   1.000
_cell.length_b   1.000
_cell.length_c   1.000
_cell.angle_alpha   90.00
_cell.angle_beta   90.00
_cell.angle_gamma   90.00
#
_symmetry.space_group_name_H-M   'P 1'
#
loop_
_entity.id
_entity.type
_entity.pdbx_description
1 polymer ?
#
loop_
_entity_poly.entity_id
_entity_poly.type
_entity_poly.pdbx_seq_one_letter_code
_entity_poly.pdbx_strand_id
1 'polypeptide(L)'
;AGNDTLVFNNTAVVDFGSIADLNKKVDSFENIQLKGNSEIKFDAKDIFAITDDISTVLKIKGDATSKVDINGKWHEDTSVHADAGYKGYTSNDTVNGQTLHIQIEDKIQTDL
;
A
#
# COMPACT_ATOMS: atom_id res chain seq x y z
N ALA A 1 3.12 -9.87 18.41
CA ALA A 1 3.86 -9.78 17.15
C ALA A 1 4.36 -8.34 17.00
N GLY A 2 5.52 -8.14 16.38
CA GLY A 2 5.91 -6.83 15.87
C GLY A 2 5.35 -6.66 14.45
N ASN A 3 5.25 -5.43 13.98
CA ASN A 3 4.98 -5.17 12.57
C ASN A 3 6.19 -4.45 11.98
N ASP A 4 6.64 -4.88 10.82
CA ASP A 4 7.71 -4.21 10.10
C ASP A 4 7.16 -2.97 9.38
N THR A 5 7.97 -1.91 9.32
CA THR A 5 7.56 -0.63 8.72
C THR A 5 8.65 -0.06 7.80
N LEU A 6 8.28 0.15 6.54
CA LEU A 6 9.10 0.87 5.57
C LEU A 6 8.75 2.37 5.58
N VAL A 7 9.73 3.25 5.73
CA VAL A 7 9.50 4.70 5.91
C VAL A 7 10.06 5.51 4.75
N PHE A 8 9.22 6.33 4.13
CA PHE A 8 9.61 7.33 3.14
C PHE A 8 9.43 8.74 3.72
N ASN A 9 10.46 9.58 3.58
CA ASN A 9 10.47 10.91 4.20
C ASN A 9 10.79 11.98 3.16
N ASN A 10 9.82 12.86 2.91
CA ASN A 10 9.88 13.93 1.92
C ASN A 10 10.39 13.44 0.55
N THR A 11 9.94 12.26 0.14
CA THR A 11 10.38 11.57 -1.08
C THR A 11 9.37 11.83 -2.19
N ALA A 12 9.76 12.63 -3.19
CA ALA A 12 8.83 13.14 -4.20
C ALA A 12 7.90 12.08 -4.81
N VAL A 13 8.45 10.97 -5.30
CA VAL A 13 7.69 9.81 -5.78
C VAL A 13 8.50 8.54 -5.51
N VAL A 14 7.84 7.51 -4.98
CA VAL A 14 8.34 6.15 -4.89
C VAL A 14 7.47 5.27 -5.78
N ASP A 15 8.06 4.69 -6.83
CA ASP A 15 7.34 3.85 -7.78
C ASP A 15 7.86 2.41 -7.71
N PHE A 16 7.11 1.54 -7.03
CA PHE A 16 7.49 0.13 -6.86
C PHE A 16 7.42 -0.64 -8.19
N GLY A 17 6.47 -0.32 -9.06
CA GLY A 17 6.36 -0.95 -10.38
C GLY A 17 7.56 -0.69 -11.29
N SER A 18 8.37 0.33 -10.99
CA SER A 18 9.63 0.61 -11.70
C SER A 18 10.83 -0.22 -11.22
N ILE A 19 10.71 -0.90 -10.07
CA ILE A 19 11.82 -1.63 -9.44
C ILE A 19 11.82 -3.07 -9.92
N ALA A 20 12.73 -3.38 -10.86
CA ALA A 20 12.96 -4.77 -11.26
C ALA A 20 13.36 -5.66 -10.06
N ASP A 21 12.80 -6.87 -10.01
CA ASP A 21 13.02 -7.85 -8.94
C ASP A 21 12.75 -7.30 -7.52
N LEU A 22 11.67 -6.54 -7.34
CA LEU A 22 11.30 -5.95 -6.04
C LEU A 22 11.31 -6.97 -4.89
N ASN A 23 10.76 -8.16 -5.13
CA ASN A 23 10.70 -9.28 -4.17
C ASN A 23 12.08 -9.81 -3.71
N LYS A 24 13.18 -9.43 -4.36
CA LYS A 24 14.55 -9.78 -3.91
C LYS A 24 15.19 -8.67 -3.06
N LYS A 25 14.53 -7.52 -2.96
CA LYS A 25 15.05 -6.30 -2.33
C LYS A 25 14.30 -5.91 -1.08
N VAL A 26 12.99 -6.19 -1.05
CA VAL A 26 12.07 -5.86 0.03
C VAL A 26 11.12 -7.04 0.20
N ASP A 27 10.95 -7.50 1.44
CA ASP A 27 10.08 -8.62 1.83
C ASP A 27 9.65 -8.42 3.29
N SER A 28 8.49 -8.96 3.66
CA SER A 28 7.96 -9.06 5.03
C SER A 28 7.67 -7.72 5.71
N PHE A 29 6.87 -6.85 5.06
CA PHE A 29 6.38 -5.60 5.67
C PHE A 29 4.85 -5.52 5.70
N GLU A 30 4.29 -5.16 6.86
CA GLU A 30 2.85 -4.92 7.04
C GLU A 30 2.49 -3.44 6.97
N ASN A 31 3.48 -2.54 7.07
CA ASN A 31 3.26 -1.10 7.06
C ASN A 31 4.19 -0.35 6.11
N ILE A 32 3.61 0.63 5.42
CA ILE A 32 4.34 1.72 4.77
C ILE A 32 3.99 3.01 5.50
N GLN A 33 5.00 3.79 5.88
CA GLN A 33 4.85 5.10 6.49
C GLN A 33 5.39 6.18 5.55
N LEU A 34 4.48 7.02 5.06
CA LEU A 34 4.79 8.24 4.33
C LEU A 34 4.95 9.41 5.33
N LYS A 35 5.93 10.29 5.09
CA LYS A 35 6.13 11.53 5.84
C LYS A 35 6.35 12.69 4.88
N GLY A 36 5.75 13.84 5.18
CA GLY A 36 5.84 15.03 4.33
C GLY A 36 5.18 14.79 2.97
N ASN A 37 5.66 15.49 1.95
CA ASN A 37 5.09 15.44 0.59
C ASN A 37 5.46 14.14 -0.17
N SER A 38 5.47 12.99 0.51
CA SER A 38 5.84 11.72 -0.12
C SER A 38 4.67 11.14 -0.90
N GLU A 39 4.96 10.62 -2.10
CA GLU A 39 4.00 9.89 -2.94
C GLU A 39 4.49 8.47 -3.15
N ILE A 40 3.57 7.50 -3.14
CA ILE A 40 3.86 6.12 -3.50
C ILE A 40 2.92 5.61 -4.59
N LYS A 41 3.47 4.83 -5.52
CA LYS A 41 2.77 4.12 -6.59
C LYS A 41 3.11 2.63 -6.53
N PHE A 42 2.07 1.79 -6.64
CA PHE A 42 2.20 0.34 -6.64
C PHE A 42 1.00 -0.32 -7.31
N ASP A 43 1.14 -1.58 -7.71
CA ASP A 43 0.04 -2.47 -8.10
C ASP A 43 -0.10 -3.69 -7.17
N ALA A 44 -1.00 -4.60 -7.50
CA ALA A 44 -1.26 -5.82 -6.73
C ALA A 44 -0.01 -6.73 -6.61
N LYS A 45 0.80 -6.81 -7.68
CA LYS A 45 1.99 -7.66 -7.71
C LYS A 45 3.09 -7.06 -6.86
N ASP A 46 3.22 -5.74 -6.84
CA ASP A 46 4.15 -5.04 -5.95
C ASP A 46 3.82 -5.32 -4.48
N ILE A 47 2.54 -5.25 -4.10
CA ILE A 47 2.12 -5.55 -2.71
C ILE A 47 2.34 -7.04 -2.38
N PHE A 48 1.97 -7.94 -3.29
CA PHE A 48 2.25 -9.37 -3.11
C PHE A 48 3.75 -9.67 -3.00
N ALA A 49 4.60 -8.89 -3.67
CA ALA A 49 6.05 -9.09 -3.66
C ALA A 49 6.72 -8.67 -2.34
N ILE A 50 6.12 -7.75 -1.58
CA ILE A 50 6.71 -7.18 -0.36
C ILE A 50 6.04 -7.67 0.94
N THR A 51 4.92 -8.38 0.83
CA THR A 51 4.20 -8.98 1.96
C THR A 51 4.60 -10.45 2.10
N ASP A 52 4.78 -10.91 3.33
CA ASP A 52 5.19 -12.29 3.65
C ASP A 52 4.02 -13.29 3.66
N ASP A 53 2.79 -12.79 3.87
CA ASP A 53 1.55 -13.54 3.88
C ASP A 53 0.50 -12.86 3.00
N ILE A 54 -0.18 -13.64 2.17
CA ILE A 54 -1.22 -13.15 1.27
C ILE A 54 -2.49 -12.67 1.98
N SER A 55 -2.68 -13.07 3.24
CA SER A 55 -3.73 -12.56 4.12
C SER A 55 -3.34 -11.23 4.80
N THR A 56 -2.09 -10.78 4.65
CA THR A 56 -1.63 -9.49 5.18
C THR A 56 -2.32 -8.36 4.44
N VAL A 57 -3.06 -7.55 5.20
CA VAL A 57 -3.60 -6.28 4.73
C VAL A 57 -2.54 -5.20 4.96
N LEU A 58 -1.86 -4.79 3.90
CA LEU A 58 -0.83 -3.74 3.99
C LEU A 58 -1.47 -2.42 4.45
N LYS A 59 -0.90 -1.82 5.49
CA LYS A 59 -1.35 -0.54 6.03
C LYS A 59 -0.46 0.61 5.58
N ILE A 60 -1.05 1.59 4.92
CA ILE A 60 -0.35 2.79 4.46
C ILE A 60 -0.75 3.96 5.36
N LYS A 61 0.25 4.48 6.08
CA LYS A 61 0.13 5.58 7.04
C LYS A 61 0.80 6.81 6.49
N GLY A 62 0.32 7.99 6.87
CA GLY A 62 0.80 9.22 6.26
C GLY A 62 0.38 10.47 6.98
N ASP A 63 0.48 11.59 6.27
CA ASP A 63 -0.12 12.87 6.64
C ASP A 63 -0.96 13.41 5.48
N ALA A 64 -1.65 14.54 5.69
CA ALA A 64 -2.52 15.13 4.66
C ALA A 64 -1.76 15.65 3.42
N THR A 65 -0.42 15.68 3.47
CA THR A 65 0.44 16.04 2.33
C THR A 65 0.96 14.81 1.58
N SER A 66 0.78 13.62 2.15
CA SER A 66 1.14 12.35 1.52
C SER A 66 0.13 11.96 0.43
N LYS A 67 0.61 11.22 -0.57
CA LYS A 67 -0.19 10.77 -1.72
C LYS A 67 -0.02 9.28 -1.99
N VAL A 68 -1.09 8.62 -2.39
CA VAL A 68 -1.06 7.23 -2.87
C VAL A 68 -1.79 7.15 -4.21
N ASP A 69 -1.10 6.64 -5.22
CA ASP A 69 -1.62 6.38 -6.56
C ASP A 69 -2.30 5.00 -6.58
N ILE A 70 -3.62 5.01 -6.63
CA ILE A 70 -4.49 3.83 -6.62
C ILE A 70 -5.49 3.79 -7.79
N ASN A 71 -5.58 4.86 -8.58
CA ASN A 71 -6.56 4.98 -9.67
C ASN A 71 -6.45 3.83 -10.68
N GLY A 72 -7.59 3.21 -10.99
CA GLY A 72 -7.70 2.08 -11.90
C GLY A 72 -7.11 0.76 -11.39
N LYS A 73 -6.33 0.76 -10.31
CA LYS A 73 -5.67 -0.42 -9.72
C LYS A 73 -6.41 -0.98 -8.51
N TRP A 74 -7.09 -0.11 -7.78
CA TRP A 74 -7.84 -0.45 -6.57
C TRP A 74 -9.21 0.22 -6.59
N HIS A 75 -10.15 -0.33 -5.83
CA HIS A 75 -11.43 0.30 -5.54
C HIS A 75 -11.68 0.31 -4.03
N GLU A 76 -12.36 1.35 -3.53
CA GLU A 76 -12.76 1.42 -2.13
C GLU A 76 -13.70 0.25 -1.83
N ASP A 77 -13.42 -0.49 -0.76
CA ASP A 77 -14.15 -1.70 -0.36
C ASP A 77 -14.41 -1.70 1.14
N THR A 78 -15.66 -1.45 1.51
CA THR A 78 -16.11 -1.40 2.91
C THR A 78 -16.07 -2.76 3.62
N SER A 79 -15.94 -3.87 2.88
CA SER A 79 -15.84 -5.21 3.47
C SER A 79 -14.46 -5.53 4.05
N VAL A 80 -13.43 -4.73 3.71
CA VAL A 80 -12.04 -4.88 4.20
C VAL A 80 -11.88 -4.53 5.69
N HIS A 81 -12.97 -4.30 6.42
CA HIS A 81 -13.03 -4.06 7.88
C HIS A 81 -11.90 -3.14 8.37
N ALA A 82 -11.79 -1.98 7.73
CA ALA A 82 -10.70 -1.05 7.98
C ALA A 82 -10.63 -0.61 9.46
N ASP A 83 -9.40 -0.44 9.95
CA ASP A 83 -9.15 0.15 11.27
C ASP A 83 -9.78 1.57 11.36
N ALA A 84 -10.06 2.03 12.58
CA ALA A 84 -10.54 3.40 12.78
C ALA A 84 -9.53 4.42 12.23
N GLY A 85 -10.01 5.35 11.39
CA GLY A 85 -9.16 6.33 10.69
C GLY A 85 -8.54 5.81 9.39
N TYR A 86 -8.97 4.66 8.89
CA TYR A 86 -8.54 4.10 7.61
C TYR A 86 -9.73 3.84 6.68
N LYS A 87 -9.43 3.81 5.39
CA LYS A 87 -10.29 3.27 4.34
C LYS A 87 -9.71 1.96 3.82
N GLY A 88 -10.58 1.00 3.57
CA GLY A 88 -10.22 -0.29 2.99
C GLY A 88 -10.34 -0.28 1.47
N TYR A 89 -9.43 -0.94 0.79
CA TYR A 89 -9.43 -1.07 -0.66
C TYR A 89 -9.13 -2.49 -1.08
N THR A 90 -9.71 -2.89 -2.20
CA THR A 90 -9.53 -4.20 -2.82
C THR A 90 -8.93 -4.01 -4.20
N SER A 91 -7.98 -4.88 -4.55
CA SER A 91 -7.33 -4.81 -5.86
C SER A 91 -8.32 -5.12 -6.98
N ASN A 92 -8.20 -4.42 -8.11
CA ASN A 92 -8.90 -4.76 -9.35
C ASN A 92 -8.27 -5.97 -10.05
N ASP A 93 -7.04 -6.32 -9.69
CA ASP A 93 -6.30 -7.45 -10.23
C ASP A 93 -6.27 -8.64 -9.25
N THR A 94 -5.87 -9.79 -9.77
CA THR A 94 -5.57 -10.97 -8.96
C THR A 94 -4.11 -11.38 -9.15
N VAL A 95 -3.49 -11.84 -8.07
CA VAL A 95 -2.14 -12.41 -8.09
C VAL A 95 -2.25 -13.85 -7.62
N ASN A 96 -1.81 -14.80 -8.44
CA ASN A 96 -1.93 -16.24 -8.16
C ASN A 96 -3.36 -16.69 -7.76
N GLY A 97 -4.38 -16.10 -8.39
CA GLY A 97 -5.79 -16.43 -8.16
C GLY A 97 -6.39 -15.83 -6.88
N GLN A 98 -5.69 -14.91 -6.23
CA GLN A 98 -6.12 -14.26 -4.99
C GLN A 98 -6.21 -12.75 -5.19
N THR A 99 -7.15 -12.14 -4.50
CA THR A 99 -7.32 -10.69 -4.45
C THR A 99 -6.62 -10.14 -3.21
N LEU A 100 -5.88 -9.04 -3.36
CA LEU A 100 -5.21 -8.39 -2.24
C LEU A 100 -6.07 -7.24 -1.68
N HIS A 101 -5.85 -6.94 -0.41
CA HIS A 101 -6.49 -5.85 0.30
C HIS A 101 -5.45 -4.93 0.92
N ILE A 102 -5.74 -3.63 0.94
CA ILE A 102 -4.92 -2.62 1.61
C ILE A 102 -5.81 -1.73 2.47
N GLN A 103 -5.19 -1.07 3.43
CA GLN A 103 -5.81 0.02 4.19
C GLN A 103 -4.97 1.28 4.06
N ILE A 104 -5.61 2.40 3.75
CA ILE A 104 -4.97 3.71 3.62
C ILE A 104 -5.57 4.63 4.67
N GLU A 105 -4.73 5.32 5.44
CA GLU A 105 -5.19 6.29 6.43
C GLU A 105 -6.01 7.40 5.76
N ASP A 106 -7.18 7.72 6.32
CA ASP A 106 -8.24 8.52 5.71
C ASP A 106 -7.82 9.93 5.25
N LYS A 107 -6.83 10.50 5.92
CA LYS A 107 -6.29 11.84 5.66
C LYS A 107 -5.33 11.88 4.47
N ILE A 108 -4.83 10.74 3.98
CA ILE A 108 -3.91 10.67 2.83
C ILE A 108 -4.69 10.99 1.54
N GLN A 109 -4.06 11.72 0.63
CA GLN A 109 -4.65 12.00 -0.67
C GLN A 109 -4.55 10.77 -1.58
N THR A 110 -5.68 10.36 -2.17
CA THR A 110 -5.74 9.34 -3.21
C THR A 110 -6.18 9.98 -4.53
N ASP A 111 -5.79 9.40 -5.66
CA ASP A 111 -6.14 9.85 -7.01
C ASP A 111 -7.41 9.19 -7.58
N LEU A 112 -8.22 8.59 -6.69
CA LEU A 112 -9.48 7.89 -6.96
C LEU A 112 -10.65 8.88 -7.15
#